data_AF-A0AA86PZF1-F1
#
_entry.id   AF-A0AA86PZF1-F1
#
_cell.length_a   1.000
_cell.length_b   1.000
_cell.length_c   1.000
_cell.angle_alpha   90.00
_cell.angle_beta   90.00
_cell.angle_gamma   90.00
#
_symmetry.space_group_name_H-M   'P 1'
#
loop_
_entity.id
_entity.type
_entity.pdbx_description
1 polymer ?
#
loop_
_entity_poly.entity_id
_entity_poly.type
_entity_poly.pdbx_seq_one_letter_code
_entity_poly.pdbx_strand_id
1 'polypeptide(L)'
;MNTQSSIIFPANETTIVAQSIDIQMSNSFENDLCTVRPVTETQKAVQFDSESQQGINAEIVKPRSKMVHMMKWALAGLQLATAIYSWVKFAEIGFFLWQAIVLTLITVSSFITLIRAKSCRRTSNTKVPFVFWVAGLVITLATLGLVADVIAESIVLYFRQFCYKPIAFLHGNGIRVHWCTFFKQESQLYSGNNYQQTHKGNFHSVQLSNFNAKYSISGLDESFQIALPDKVSKFVVMTDIHANNKFTSALGTDFDFMVFCGDQSNNGTINEFEHSFKNLPQKPVIMAMGNHDARGKFDQVMQRDVNFYQQVRNVGFYFIFIQKGTPVSDKKVDIAMQFLRDNIHLSAGVEHVFVVVHYPVYSTGYFGAHPYFSKSLEVFLDANTDKKIRSVFYGHDHNFAAFQRNNQYFFDTGVGGGHITMMNKTKNGKERKWPSDSLHGPLVPINDKCYGYEHHLDSWLLYSRTEVEIAAGKIVYHVRDLVRDTILKSYEQIL
;
A
#
# COMPACT_ATOMS: atom_id res chain seq x y z
N MET A 1 51.66 16.74 -50.00
CA MET A 1 51.57 17.20 -48.60
C MET A 1 50.17 17.76 -48.40
N ASN A 2 49.15 16.90 -48.42
CA ASN A 2 48.51 16.16 -47.31
C ASN A 2 47.63 17.03 -46.41
N THR A 3 46.43 17.29 -46.94
CA THR A 3 45.20 17.65 -46.23
C THR A 3 44.65 16.42 -45.51
N GLN A 4 44.53 16.46 -44.19
CA GLN A 4 43.82 15.44 -43.41
C GLN A 4 42.35 15.85 -43.22
N SER A 5 41.48 15.07 -43.85
CA SER A 5 40.04 15.02 -43.62
C SER A 5 39.73 14.11 -42.43
N SER A 6 39.05 14.63 -41.40
CA SER A 6 38.51 13.83 -40.30
C SER A 6 37.20 13.18 -40.73
N ILE A 7 37.20 11.85 -40.82
CA ILE A 7 36.01 11.01 -41.03
C ILE A 7 35.40 10.71 -39.65
N ILE A 8 34.12 11.04 -39.49
CA ILE A 8 33.30 10.67 -38.33
C ILE A 8 32.69 9.29 -38.63
N PHE A 9 32.92 8.31 -37.76
CA PHE A 9 32.21 7.03 -37.77
C PHE A 9 31.07 7.05 -36.74
N PRO A 10 29.88 6.52 -37.04
CA PRO A 10 28.81 6.36 -36.06
C PRO A 10 29.12 5.19 -35.12
N ALA A 11 28.77 5.35 -33.84
CA ALA A 11 28.89 4.34 -32.82
C ALA A 11 27.95 3.15 -33.11
N ASN A 12 28.52 1.95 -33.14
CA ASN A 12 27.79 0.70 -33.29
C ASN A 12 26.94 0.40 -32.04
N GLU A 13 25.70 -0.01 -32.26
CA GLU A 13 24.82 -0.62 -31.28
C GLU A 13 25.41 -1.95 -30.78
N THR A 14 25.73 -2.02 -29.49
CA THR A 14 26.14 -3.26 -28.84
C THR A 14 24.90 -4.01 -28.35
N THR A 15 24.45 -4.98 -29.12
CA THR A 15 23.44 -5.96 -28.70
C THR A 15 24.02 -6.85 -27.59
N ILE A 16 23.59 -6.64 -26.34
CA ILE A 16 23.91 -7.56 -25.24
C ILE A 16 22.94 -8.74 -25.32
N VAL A 17 23.48 -9.90 -25.73
CA VAL A 17 22.79 -11.18 -25.63
C VAL A 17 22.86 -11.65 -24.17
N ALA A 18 21.74 -11.56 -23.46
CA ALA A 18 21.61 -12.14 -22.13
C ALA A 18 21.50 -13.67 -22.25
N GLN A 19 22.54 -14.39 -21.82
CA GLN A 19 22.45 -15.82 -21.57
C GLN A 19 21.73 -16.05 -20.25
N SER A 20 20.60 -16.76 -20.30
CA SER A 20 19.88 -17.24 -19.13
C SER A 20 20.70 -18.32 -18.42
N ILE A 21 21.14 -18.03 -17.19
CA ILE A 21 21.68 -19.03 -16.27
C ILE A 21 20.51 -19.57 -15.45
N ASP A 22 20.13 -20.82 -15.69
CA ASP A 22 19.21 -21.57 -14.84
C ASP A 22 19.91 -21.89 -13.50
N ILE A 23 19.49 -21.21 -12.43
CA ILE A 23 19.89 -21.54 -11.07
C ILE A 23 18.80 -22.43 -10.45
N GLN A 24 19.08 -23.73 -10.36
CA GLN A 24 18.30 -24.63 -9.52
C GLN A 24 18.54 -24.29 -8.05
N MET A 25 17.52 -23.78 -7.36
CA MET A 25 17.54 -23.63 -5.91
C MET A 25 17.22 -24.99 -5.25
N SER A 26 18.22 -25.60 -4.60
CA SER A 26 18.00 -26.73 -3.70
C SER A 26 17.63 -26.21 -2.30
N ASN A 27 16.50 -26.69 -1.79
CA ASN A 27 16.04 -26.43 -0.42
C ASN A 27 16.69 -27.43 0.54
N SER A 28 17.53 -26.95 1.46
CA SER A 28 17.84 -27.66 2.70
C SER A 28 18.03 -26.63 3.82
N PHE A 29 17.08 -26.57 4.75
CA PHE A 29 17.20 -25.84 6.01
C PHE A 29 17.22 -26.85 7.16
N GLU A 30 18.35 -26.90 7.87
CA GLU A 30 18.47 -27.51 9.19
C GLU A 30 18.12 -26.48 10.26
N ASN A 31 17.41 -26.94 11.30
CA ASN A 31 17.02 -26.19 12.48
C ASN A 31 18.11 -26.33 13.55
N ASP A 32 18.69 -25.21 13.99
CA ASP A 32 19.47 -25.18 15.23
C ASP A 32 18.84 -24.23 16.26
N LEU A 33 18.39 -24.83 17.36
CA LEU A 33 17.87 -24.18 18.55
C LEU A 33 19.05 -23.89 19.51
N CYS A 34 19.35 -22.61 19.72
CA CYS A 34 20.31 -22.20 20.76
C CYS A 34 19.57 -21.70 22.01
N THR A 35 19.88 -22.29 23.16
CA THR A 35 19.35 -21.97 24.49
C THR A 35 20.20 -20.89 25.15
N VAL A 36 19.56 -19.83 25.67
CA VAL A 36 20.23 -18.74 26.42
C VAL A 36 19.86 -18.84 27.90
N ARG A 37 20.89 -18.85 28.78
CA ARG A 37 20.76 -18.73 30.24
C ARG A 37 20.69 -17.26 30.68
N PRO A 38 19.98 -16.91 31.77
CA PRO A 38 19.95 -15.55 32.27
C PRO A 38 21.10 -15.26 33.23
N VAL A 39 21.67 -14.04 33.12
CA VAL A 39 22.54 -13.42 34.12
C VAL A 39 21.72 -12.36 34.86
N THR A 40 21.68 -12.46 36.18
CA THR A 40 21.08 -11.47 37.08
C THR A 40 22.10 -10.41 37.44
N GLU A 41 21.79 -9.13 37.22
CA GLU A 41 22.60 -8.02 37.73
C GLU A 41 21.71 -6.98 38.44
N THR A 42 22.27 -6.46 39.53
CA THR A 42 21.59 -5.74 40.61
C THR A 42 21.69 -4.23 40.35
N GLN A 43 20.57 -3.52 40.21
CA GLN A 43 20.58 -2.05 40.09
C GLN A 43 20.40 -1.36 41.44
N LYS A 44 21.37 -0.49 41.78
CA LYS A 44 21.27 0.53 42.84
C LYS A 44 20.51 1.75 42.28
N ALA A 45 19.50 2.19 43.02
CA ALA A 45 18.76 3.42 42.72
C ALA A 45 19.57 4.65 43.15
N VAL A 46 19.65 5.64 42.26
CA VAL A 46 20.09 7.01 42.57
C VAL A 46 18.86 7.90 42.46
N GLN A 47 18.59 8.63 43.54
CA GLN A 47 17.47 9.54 43.71
C GLN A 47 17.94 10.94 43.30
N PHE A 48 17.24 11.59 42.36
CA PHE A 48 17.50 12.97 41.95
C PHE A 48 16.35 13.89 42.38
N ASP A 49 16.74 15.01 43.00
CA ASP A 49 15.88 16.06 43.52
C ASP A 49 15.19 16.85 42.41
N SER A 50 13.92 17.21 42.68
CA SER A 50 13.05 17.98 41.81
C SER A 50 12.89 19.41 42.33
N GLU A 51 13.71 20.34 41.85
CA GLU A 51 13.45 21.77 41.99
C GLU A 51 13.77 22.51 40.69
N SER A 52 12.74 22.86 39.93
CA SER A 52 12.57 24.10 39.13
C SER A 52 11.61 23.87 37.96
N GLN A 53 10.33 24.17 38.18
CA GLN A 53 9.42 24.52 37.09
C GLN A 53 8.69 25.80 37.48
N GLN A 54 9.17 26.93 36.96
CA GLN A 54 8.45 28.19 36.93
C GLN A 54 7.60 28.27 35.66
N GLY A 55 6.40 28.81 35.84
CA GLY A 55 5.25 28.71 34.95
C GLY A 55 5.41 29.30 33.55
N ILE A 56 4.83 28.59 32.58
CA ILE A 56 4.30 29.16 31.35
C ILE A 56 2.79 28.89 31.35
N ASN A 57 2.00 29.91 31.65
CA ASN A 57 0.54 29.87 31.48
C ASN A 57 0.24 29.97 29.98
N ALA A 58 0.12 28.83 29.31
CA ALA A 58 -0.44 28.76 27.97
C ALA A 58 -1.97 28.87 28.06
N GLU A 59 -2.52 29.94 27.51
CA GLU A 59 -3.95 30.17 27.39
C GLU A 59 -4.55 29.11 26.45
N ILE A 60 -5.24 28.12 27.01
CA ILE A 60 -5.92 27.07 26.26
C ILE A 60 -7.10 27.71 25.53
N VAL A 61 -6.89 28.10 24.28
CA VAL A 61 -7.94 28.54 23.36
C VAL A 61 -8.84 27.33 23.08
N LYS A 62 -9.95 27.22 23.83
CA LYS A 62 -10.98 26.21 23.58
C LYS A 62 -11.47 26.37 22.13
N PRO A 63 -11.43 25.31 21.30
CA PRO A 63 -11.91 25.39 19.93
C PRO A 63 -13.37 25.85 19.93
N ARG A 64 -13.67 26.87 19.11
CA ARG A 64 -15.01 27.46 18.99
C ARG A 64 -16.02 26.34 18.72
N SER A 65 -16.96 26.14 19.63
CA SER A 65 -17.96 25.06 19.64
C SER A 65 -18.72 24.89 18.32
N LYS A 66 -18.88 25.97 17.54
CA LYS A 66 -19.48 25.94 16.20
C LYS A 66 -18.75 25.04 15.21
N MET A 67 -17.41 25.01 15.21
CA MET A 67 -16.64 24.23 14.24
C MET A 67 -16.76 22.72 14.51
N VAL A 68 -16.70 22.34 15.79
CA VAL A 68 -16.93 20.95 16.23
C VAL A 68 -18.36 20.51 15.89
N HIS A 69 -19.34 21.40 16.00
CA HIS A 69 -20.72 21.11 15.64
C HIS A 69 -20.88 20.89 14.12
N MET A 70 -20.26 21.74 13.29
CA MET A 70 -20.29 21.61 11.83
C MET A 70 -19.63 20.30 11.35
N MET A 71 -18.49 19.91 11.94
CA MET A 71 -17.82 18.65 11.59
C MET A 71 -18.67 17.43 11.94
N LYS A 72 -19.42 17.47 13.06
CA LYS A 72 -20.36 16.40 13.43
C LYS A 72 -21.50 16.27 12.41
N TRP A 73 -22.06 17.38 11.94
CA TRP A 73 -23.10 17.38 10.91
C TRP A 73 -22.59 16.88 9.55
N ALA A 74 -21.37 17.27 9.16
CA ALA A 74 -20.74 16.77 7.93
C ALA A 74 -20.49 15.25 7.99
N LEU A 75 -19.99 14.74 9.12
CA LEU A 75 -19.78 13.31 9.33
C LEU A 75 -21.11 12.53 9.34
N ALA A 76 -22.14 13.06 9.99
CA ALA A 76 -23.48 12.46 9.99
C ALA A 76 -24.10 12.45 8.58
N GLY A 77 -23.92 13.52 7.80
CA GLY A 77 -24.34 13.60 6.40
C GLY A 77 -23.64 12.56 5.52
N LEU A 78 -22.33 12.38 5.70
CA LEU A 78 -21.57 11.36 4.97
C LEU A 78 -22.04 9.95 5.36
N GLN A 79 -22.22 9.67 6.66
CA GLN A 79 -22.74 8.37 7.13
C GLN A 79 -24.13 8.07 6.58
N LEU A 80 -25.03 9.08 6.53
CA LEU A 80 -26.36 8.95 5.94
C LEU A 80 -26.28 8.70 4.43
N ALA A 81 -25.42 9.39 3.70
CA ALA A 81 -25.23 9.17 2.27
C ALA A 81 -24.71 7.75 1.97
N THR A 82 -23.76 7.24 2.77
CA THR A 82 -23.28 5.86 2.64
C THR A 82 -24.39 4.86 2.97
N ALA A 83 -25.18 5.12 4.03
CA ALA A 83 -26.32 4.27 4.39
C ALA A 83 -27.39 4.25 3.29
N ILE A 84 -27.71 5.41 2.68
CA ILE A 84 -28.62 5.51 1.54
C ILE A 84 -28.05 4.78 0.32
N TYR A 85 -26.77 4.95 -0.01
CA TYR A 85 -26.13 4.23 -1.11
C TYR A 85 -26.17 2.72 -0.91
N SER A 86 -25.85 2.23 0.29
CA SER A 86 -26.01 0.83 0.67
C SER A 86 -27.47 0.37 0.60
N TRP A 87 -28.43 1.22 0.99
CA TRP A 87 -29.86 0.94 0.86
C TRP A 87 -30.33 0.89 -0.59
N VAL A 88 -29.82 1.77 -1.47
CA VAL A 88 -30.13 1.76 -2.91
C VAL A 88 -29.55 0.51 -3.55
N LYS A 89 -28.31 0.14 -3.24
CA LYS A 89 -27.72 -1.14 -3.69
C LYS A 89 -28.46 -2.36 -3.13
N PHE A 90 -28.88 -2.30 -1.87
CA PHE A 90 -29.72 -3.32 -1.26
C PHE A 90 -31.13 -3.34 -1.87
N ALA A 91 -31.66 -2.22 -2.32
CA ALA A 91 -32.93 -2.12 -3.02
C ALA A 91 -32.81 -2.56 -4.49
N GLU A 92 -31.68 -2.38 -5.16
CA GLU A 92 -31.39 -2.99 -6.47
C GLU A 92 -31.33 -4.51 -6.33
N ILE A 93 -30.53 -5.02 -5.38
CA ILE A 93 -30.48 -6.46 -5.06
C ILE A 93 -31.86 -6.95 -4.61
N GLY A 94 -32.57 -6.18 -3.79
CA GLY A 94 -33.91 -6.48 -3.29
C GLY A 94 -34.96 -6.43 -4.38
N PHE A 95 -34.80 -5.60 -5.40
CA PHE A 95 -35.65 -5.54 -6.59
C PHE A 95 -35.43 -6.78 -7.46
N PHE A 96 -34.18 -7.20 -7.68
CA PHE A 96 -33.90 -8.48 -8.34
C PHE A 96 -34.42 -9.68 -7.53
N LEU A 97 -34.27 -9.65 -6.21
CA LEU A 97 -34.83 -10.67 -5.32
C LEU A 97 -36.36 -10.68 -5.36
N TRP A 98 -36.99 -9.51 -5.42
CA TRP A 98 -38.44 -9.36 -5.52
C TRP A 98 -38.95 -9.82 -6.88
N GLN A 99 -38.27 -9.48 -7.97
CA GLN A 99 -38.58 -10.02 -9.30
C GLN A 99 -38.46 -11.54 -9.32
N ALA A 100 -37.41 -12.11 -8.70
CA ALA A 100 -37.25 -13.55 -8.56
C ALA A 100 -38.38 -14.18 -7.73
N ILE A 101 -38.79 -13.56 -6.62
CA ILE A 101 -39.93 -13.99 -5.80
C ILE A 101 -41.24 -13.92 -6.61
N VAL A 102 -41.51 -12.82 -7.31
CA VAL A 102 -42.73 -12.65 -8.11
C VAL A 102 -42.78 -13.66 -9.25
N LEU A 103 -41.68 -13.87 -9.96
CA LEU A 103 -41.57 -14.89 -11.02
C LEU A 103 -41.75 -16.30 -10.46
N THR A 104 -41.21 -16.57 -9.27
CA THR A 104 -41.40 -17.85 -8.56
C THR A 104 -42.87 -18.04 -8.17
N LEU A 105 -43.53 -17.02 -7.64
CA LEU A 105 -44.95 -17.06 -7.27
C LEU A 105 -45.86 -17.26 -8.50
N ILE A 106 -45.57 -16.58 -9.61
CA ILE A 106 -46.27 -16.79 -10.90
C ILE A 106 -46.09 -18.25 -11.33
N THR A 107 -44.86 -18.75 -11.28
CA THR A 107 -44.53 -20.14 -11.66
C THR A 107 -45.26 -21.16 -10.80
N VAL A 108 -45.25 -20.99 -9.47
CA VAL A 108 -45.94 -21.86 -8.51
C VAL A 108 -47.46 -21.81 -8.74
N SER A 109 -48.03 -20.62 -8.97
CA SER A 109 -49.46 -20.45 -9.27
C SER A 109 -49.86 -21.17 -10.57
N SER A 110 -49.06 -21.02 -11.64
CA SER A 110 -49.26 -21.75 -12.89
C SER A 110 -49.17 -23.27 -12.70
N PHE A 111 -48.22 -23.75 -11.90
CA PHE A 111 -48.06 -25.18 -11.60
C PHE A 111 -49.24 -25.75 -10.80
N ILE A 112 -49.71 -25.03 -9.77
CA ILE A 112 -50.90 -25.40 -8.99
C ILE A 112 -52.13 -25.47 -9.91
N THR A 113 -52.28 -24.52 -10.84
CA THR A 113 -53.36 -24.50 -11.82
C THR A 113 -53.29 -25.72 -12.74
N LEU A 114 -52.09 -26.11 -13.17
CA LEU A 114 -51.82 -27.30 -13.97
C LEU A 114 -52.19 -28.61 -13.23
N ILE A 115 -51.84 -28.72 -11.94
CA ILE A 115 -52.19 -29.87 -11.09
C ILE A 115 -53.71 -29.98 -10.94
N ARG A 116 -54.38 -28.85 -10.64
CA ARG A 116 -55.84 -28.80 -10.52
C ARG A 116 -56.52 -29.23 -11.82
N ALA A 117 -56.04 -28.75 -12.97
CA ALA A 117 -56.55 -29.16 -14.28
C ALA A 117 -56.34 -30.67 -14.55
N LYS A 118 -55.24 -31.26 -14.09
CA LYS A 118 -54.98 -32.71 -14.19
C LYS A 118 -55.96 -33.52 -13.32
N SER A 119 -56.32 -33.04 -12.13
CA SER A 119 -57.31 -33.69 -11.25
C SER A 119 -58.73 -33.66 -11.84
N CYS A 120 -59.13 -32.56 -12.49
CA CYS A 120 -60.43 -32.44 -13.16
C CYS A 120 -60.56 -33.34 -14.42
N ARG A 121 -59.45 -33.81 -15.00
CA ARG A 121 -59.44 -34.72 -16.15
C ARG A 121 -59.98 -36.11 -15.84
N ARG A 122 -60.13 -36.47 -14.55
CA ARG A 122 -60.63 -37.79 -14.13
C ARG A 122 -62.15 -37.95 -14.26
N THR A 123 -62.90 -36.88 -14.52
CA THR A 123 -64.39 -36.91 -14.50
C THR A 123 -65.07 -36.33 -15.75
N SER A 124 -64.34 -35.77 -16.72
CA SER A 124 -64.94 -35.19 -17.93
C SER A 124 -64.23 -35.64 -19.20
N ASN A 125 -65.00 -36.09 -20.19
CA ASN A 125 -64.52 -36.61 -21.48
C ASN A 125 -64.05 -35.49 -22.45
N THR A 126 -63.84 -34.28 -21.92
CA THR A 126 -63.39 -33.12 -22.69
C THR A 126 -61.88 -33.16 -22.85
N LYS A 127 -61.42 -33.26 -24.10
CA LYS A 127 -60.02 -33.10 -24.49
C LYS A 127 -59.54 -31.69 -24.15
N VAL A 128 -59.20 -31.43 -22.88
CA VAL A 128 -58.39 -30.25 -22.54
C VAL A 128 -57.11 -30.39 -23.37
N PRO A 129 -56.83 -29.47 -24.32
CA PRO A 129 -55.80 -29.68 -25.31
C PRO A 129 -54.46 -29.86 -24.62
N PHE A 130 -53.79 -30.98 -24.92
CA PHE A 130 -52.39 -31.22 -24.57
C PHE A 130 -51.50 -29.98 -24.78
N VAL A 131 -51.85 -29.15 -25.77
CA VAL A 131 -51.29 -27.82 -26.07
C VAL A 131 -51.17 -26.90 -24.85
N PHE A 132 -52.19 -26.79 -23.98
CA PHE A 132 -52.13 -25.91 -22.81
C PHE A 132 -51.17 -26.42 -21.73
N TRP A 133 -51.03 -27.74 -21.61
CA TRP A 133 -50.09 -28.37 -20.67
C TRP A 133 -48.65 -28.14 -21.12
N VAL A 134 -48.39 -28.31 -22.41
CA VAL A 134 -47.09 -28.02 -23.03
C VAL A 134 -46.77 -26.53 -22.91
N ALA A 135 -47.72 -25.64 -23.19
CA ALA A 135 -47.52 -24.19 -23.05
C ALA A 135 -47.18 -23.78 -21.60
N GLY A 136 -47.90 -24.31 -20.60
CA GLY A 136 -47.62 -24.03 -19.19
C GLY A 136 -46.24 -24.51 -18.73
N LEU A 137 -45.82 -25.70 -19.20
CA LEU A 137 -44.48 -26.22 -18.93
C LEU A 137 -43.39 -25.35 -19.58
N VAL A 138 -43.58 -24.95 -20.84
CA VAL A 138 -42.64 -24.09 -21.56
C VAL A 138 -42.49 -22.74 -20.86
N ILE A 139 -43.61 -22.10 -20.46
CA ILE A 139 -43.59 -20.84 -19.73
C ILE A 139 -42.87 -20.99 -18.39
N THR A 140 -43.12 -22.08 -17.66
CA THR A 140 -42.45 -22.37 -16.38
C THR A 140 -40.93 -22.51 -16.55
N LEU A 141 -40.49 -23.30 -17.54
CA LEU A 141 -39.06 -23.50 -17.81
C LEU A 141 -38.39 -22.20 -18.27
N ALA A 142 -39.05 -21.41 -19.13
CA ALA A 142 -38.55 -20.10 -19.54
C ALA A 142 -38.41 -19.13 -18.36
N THR A 143 -39.40 -19.12 -17.46
CA THR A 143 -39.38 -18.30 -16.25
C THR A 143 -38.26 -18.71 -15.30
N LEU A 144 -38.08 -20.01 -15.07
CA LEU A 144 -36.97 -20.52 -14.26
C LEU A 144 -35.60 -20.18 -14.87
N GLY A 145 -35.47 -20.24 -16.20
CA GLY A 145 -34.28 -19.80 -16.91
C GLY A 145 -33.97 -18.32 -16.67
N LEU A 146 -34.97 -17.44 -16.77
CA LEU A 146 -34.81 -16.01 -16.49
C LEU A 146 -34.42 -15.74 -15.04
N VAL A 147 -35.06 -16.43 -14.08
CA VAL A 147 -34.72 -16.28 -12.65
C VAL A 147 -33.29 -16.74 -12.38
N ALA A 148 -32.86 -17.85 -12.97
CA ALA A 148 -31.50 -18.34 -12.83
C ALA A 148 -30.47 -17.35 -13.42
N ASP A 149 -30.78 -16.74 -14.56
CA ASP A 149 -29.93 -15.73 -15.21
C ASP A 149 -29.80 -14.47 -14.35
N VAL A 150 -30.91 -13.94 -13.82
CA VAL A 150 -30.93 -12.79 -12.89
C VAL A 150 -30.14 -13.08 -11.62
N ILE A 151 -30.28 -14.27 -11.03
CA ILE A 151 -29.51 -14.67 -9.85
C ILE A 151 -28.02 -14.76 -10.20
N ALA A 152 -27.67 -15.36 -11.33
CA ALA A 152 -26.28 -15.47 -11.78
C ALA A 152 -25.66 -14.08 -12.01
N GLU A 153 -26.37 -13.17 -12.68
CA GLU A 153 -25.93 -11.80 -12.90
C GLU A 153 -25.80 -11.03 -11.58
N SER A 154 -26.77 -11.17 -10.66
CA SER A 154 -26.70 -10.56 -9.32
C SER A 154 -25.51 -11.06 -8.52
N ILE A 155 -25.21 -12.36 -8.59
CA ILE A 155 -24.04 -12.97 -7.98
C ILE A 155 -22.76 -12.41 -8.62
N VAL A 156 -22.70 -12.29 -9.94
CA VAL A 156 -21.56 -11.71 -10.66
C VAL A 156 -21.35 -10.25 -10.29
N LEU A 157 -22.39 -9.42 -10.29
CA LEU A 157 -22.33 -8.01 -9.88
C LEU A 157 -21.93 -7.86 -8.42
N TYR A 158 -22.50 -8.69 -7.55
CA TYR A 158 -22.11 -8.76 -6.14
C TYR A 158 -20.62 -9.12 -6.01
N PHE A 159 -20.10 -10.04 -6.82
CA PHE A 159 -18.68 -10.40 -6.77
C PHE A 159 -17.75 -9.38 -7.43
N ARG A 160 -18.21 -8.63 -8.44
CA ARG A 160 -17.44 -7.54 -9.07
C ARG A 160 -17.03 -6.47 -8.05
N GLN A 161 -17.86 -6.17 -7.05
CA GLN A 161 -17.53 -5.17 -6.03
C GLN A 161 -16.36 -5.58 -5.09
N PHE A 162 -15.96 -6.86 -5.12
CA PHE A 162 -14.82 -7.37 -4.38
C PHE A 162 -13.54 -7.37 -5.19
N CYS A 163 -13.61 -7.14 -6.50
CA CYS A 163 -12.42 -6.88 -7.30
C CYS A 163 -11.95 -5.45 -6.98
N TYR A 164 -10.71 -5.29 -6.53
CA TYR A 164 -10.15 -3.96 -6.32
C TYR A 164 -9.73 -3.35 -7.66
N LYS A 165 -9.64 -2.02 -7.68
CA LYS A 165 -9.19 -1.29 -8.86
C LYS A 165 -7.77 -1.71 -9.23
N PRO A 166 -7.43 -1.80 -10.52
CA PRO A 166 -6.07 -2.14 -10.94
C PRO A 166 -5.05 -1.24 -10.26
N ILE A 167 -3.92 -1.81 -9.86
CA ILE A 167 -2.82 -1.09 -9.23
C ILE A 167 -1.62 -1.14 -10.17
N ALA A 168 -1.02 0.02 -10.42
CA ALA A 168 0.16 0.14 -11.25
C ALA A 168 1.41 0.26 -10.38
N PHE A 169 2.32 -0.71 -10.50
CA PHE A 169 3.63 -0.68 -9.83
C PHE A 169 4.68 -0.19 -10.82
N LEU A 170 5.48 0.80 -10.44
CA LEU A 170 6.66 1.16 -11.23
C LEU A 170 7.67 0.01 -11.10
N HIS A 171 8.03 -0.63 -12.20
CA HIS A 171 8.85 -1.85 -12.23
C HIS A 171 9.87 -1.76 -13.36
N GLY A 172 11.14 -1.56 -13.00
CA GLY A 172 12.23 -1.37 -13.95
C GLY A 172 11.99 -0.14 -14.82
N ASN A 173 12.06 -0.31 -16.14
CA ASN A 173 11.79 0.75 -17.12
C ASN A 173 10.32 0.78 -17.58
N GLY A 174 9.40 0.17 -16.83
CA GLY A 174 7.98 0.11 -17.17
C GLY A 174 7.07 0.12 -15.96
N ILE A 175 5.83 -0.31 -16.18
CA ILE A 175 4.84 -0.54 -15.13
C ILE A 175 4.42 -2.01 -15.11
N ARG A 176 4.10 -2.51 -13.92
CA ARG A 176 3.42 -3.78 -13.74
C ARG A 176 2.02 -3.49 -13.22
N VAL A 177 1.00 -3.90 -13.95
CA VAL A 177 -0.39 -3.74 -13.53
C VAL A 177 -0.87 -5.02 -12.88
N HIS A 178 -1.35 -4.90 -11.64
CA HIS A 178 -1.96 -5.97 -10.89
C HIS A 178 -3.46 -5.74 -10.72
N TRP A 179 -4.24 -6.81 -10.87
CA TRP A 179 -5.66 -6.82 -10.53
C TRP A 179 -6.07 -8.24 -10.15
N CYS A 180 -7.23 -8.36 -9.52
CA CYS A 180 -7.78 -9.67 -9.18
C CYS A 180 -9.19 -9.86 -9.72
N THR A 181 -9.51 -11.13 -9.95
CA THR A 181 -10.84 -11.59 -10.35
C THR A 181 -11.33 -12.57 -9.31
N PHE A 182 -12.63 -12.52 -9.03
CA PHE A 182 -13.24 -13.43 -8.06
C PHE A 182 -13.14 -14.91 -8.50
N PHE A 183 -13.44 -15.17 -9.77
CA PHE A 183 -13.33 -16.49 -10.37
C PHE A 183 -12.00 -16.66 -11.09
N LYS A 184 -11.53 -17.92 -11.15
CA LYS A 184 -10.34 -18.30 -11.93
C LYS A 184 -10.66 -18.19 -13.41
N GLN A 185 -10.14 -17.15 -14.04
CA GLN A 185 -10.36 -16.88 -15.45
C GLN A 185 -9.07 -16.37 -16.08
N GLU A 186 -9.03 -16.36 -17.40
CA GLU A 186 -8.07 -15.54 -18.12
C GLU A 186 -8.62 -14.12 -18.15
N SER A 187 -7.73 -13.13 -18.15
CA SER A 187 -8.11 -11.73 -18.23
C SER A 187 -7.26 -11.04 -19.28
N GLN A 188 -7.82 -10.04 -19.94
CA GLN A 188 -7.15 -9.29 -20.98
C GLN A 188 -7.01 -7.84 -20.54
N LEU A 189 -5.81 -7.28 -20.68
CA LEU A 189 -5.52 -5.87 -20.46
C LEU A 189 -5.33 -5.21 -21.83
N TYR A 190 -6.12 -4.20 -22.14
CA TYR A 190 -6.09 -3.47 -23.40
C TYR A 190 -5.36 -2.13 -23.26
N SER A 191 -4.65 -1.73 -24.32
CA SER A 191 -4.09 -0.41 -24.53
C SER A 191 -4.35 -0.01 -25.98
N GLY A 192 -5.43 0.75 -26.21
CA GLY A 192 -5.99 0.94 -27.55
C GLY A 192 -6.46 -0.39 -28.15
N ASN A 193 -5.96 -0.72 -29.36
CA ASN A 193 -6.28 -1.97 -30.06
C ASN A 193 -5.37 -3.14 -29.68
N ASN A 194 -4.31 -2.90 -28.88
CA ASN A 194 -3.40 -3.94 -28.43
C ASN A 194 -3.91 -4.54 -27.12
N TYR A 195 -3.71 -5.84 -26.92
CA TYR A 195 -4.02 -6.49 -25.65
C TYR A 195 -2.91 -7.45 -25.22
N GLN A 196 -2.85 -7.67 -23.91
CA GLN A 196 -2.05 -8.74 -23.31
C GLN A 196 -2.98 -9.63 -22.49
N GLN A 197 -2.85 -10.94 -22.67
CA GLN A 197 -3.64 -11.96 -21.99
C GLN A 197 -2.86 -12.54 -20.82
N THR A 198 -3.54 -12.72 -19.69
CA THR A 198 -2.96 -13.35 -18.50
C THR A 198 -3.26 -14.84 -18.46
N HIS A 199 -2.46 -15.57 -17.71
CA HIS A 199 -2.76 -16.96 -17.38
C HIS A 199 -4.03 -17.06 -16.53
N LYS A 200 -4.70 -18.21 -16.63
CA LYS A 200 -5.91 -18.49 -15.85
C LYS A 200 -5.64 -18.45 -14.35
N GLY A 201 -6.25 -17.51 -13.63
CA GLY A 201 -6.03 -17.31 -12.21
C GLY A 201 -7.00 -16.32 -11.59
N ASN A 202 -6.82 -16.07 -10.28
CA ASN A 202 -7.54 -15.01 -9.56
C ASN A 202 -6.68 -13.75 -9.40
N PHE A 203 -5.36 -13.88 -9.48
CA PHE A 203 -4.41 -12.77 -9.42
C PHE A 203 -3.77 -12.63 -10.79
N HIS A 204 -3.82 -11.42 -11.32
CA HIS A 204 -3.39 -11.09 -12.66
C HIS A 204 -2.26 -10.08 -12.61
N SER A 205 -1.31 -10.22 -13.51
CA SER A 205 -0.14 -9.36 -13.60
C SER A 205 0.28 -9.21 -15.04
N VAL A 206 0.47 -7.97 -15.47
CA VAL A 206 0.99 -7.67 -16.81
C VAL A 206 2.08 -6.61 -16.71
N GLN A 207 3.24 -6.88 -17.30
CA GLN A 207 4.30 -5.89 -17.47
C GLN A 207 4.07 -5.10 -18.76
N LEU A 208 4.13 -3.78 -18.66
CA LEU A 208 3.96 -2.85 -19.76
C LEU A 208 5.14 -1.89 -19.82
N SER A 209 5.49 -1.44 -21.03
CA SER A 209 6.60 -0.51 -21.27
C SER A 209 6.17 0.96 -21.30
N ASN A 210 4.87 1.26 -21.43
CA ASN A 210 4.37 2.63 -21.58
C ASN A 210 3.83 3.18 -20.25
N PHE A 211 4.33 4.33 -19.80
CA PHE A 211 3.87 5.02 -18.58
C PHE A 211 2.73 6.02 -18.81
N ASN A 212 2.39 6.30 -20.08
CA ASN A 212 1.45 7.34 -20.49
C ASN A 212 0.41 6.75 -21.44
N ALA A 213 -0.46 5.91 -20.88
CA ALA A 213 -1.51 5.27 -21.66
C ALA A 213 -2.79 5.07 -20.85
N LYS A 214 -3.88 4.96 -21.59
CA LYS A 214 -5.18 4.55 -21.08
C LYS A 214 -5.31 3.05 -21.25
N TYR A 215 -5.71 2.38 -20.17
CA TYR A 215 -5.87 0.94 -20.10
C TYR A 215 -7.32 0.59 -19.76
N SER A 216 -7.76 -0.57 -20.21
CA SER A 216 -9.00 -1.21 -19.77
C SER A 216 -8.79 -2.69 -19.59
N ILE A 217 -9.61 -3.33 -18.75
CA ILE A 217 -9.52 -4.76 -18.48
C ILE A 217 -10.82 -5.42 -18.93
N SER A 218 -10.72 -6.55 -19.62
CA SER A 218 -11.90 -7.30 -20.06
C SER A 218 -12.81 -7.65 -18.89
N GLY A 219 -14.09 -7.33 -19.01
CA GLY A 219 -15.10 -7.54 -17.96
C GLY A 219 -15.10 -6.50 -16.84
N LEU A 220 -14.22 -5.49 -16.88
CA LEU A 220 -14.29 -4.29 -16.05
C LEU A 220 -14.69 -3.10 -16.92
N ASP A 221 -15.78 -2.43 -16.55
CA ASP A 221 -16.31 -1.28 -17.30
C ASP A 221 -15.44 -0.01 -17.11
N GLU A 222 -14.52 -0.03 -16.14
CA GLU A 222 -13.64 1.09 -15.84
C GLU A 222 -12.33 1.01 -16.61
N SER A 223 -12.06 2.05 -17.39
CA SER A 223 -10.71 2.34 -17.88
C SER A 223 -9.93 3.17 -16.87
N PHE A 224 -8.63 2.95 -16.76
CA PHE A 224 -7.74 3.75 -15.93
C PHE A 224 -6.61 4.34 -16.78
N GLN A 225 -6.12 5.50 -16.37
CA GLN A 225 -5.01 6.17 -17.03
C GLN A 225 -3.82 6.19 -16.09
N ILE A 226 -2.68 5.77 -16.60
CA ILE A 226 -1.41 5.94 -15.94
C ILE A 226 -0.68 7.03 -16.70
N ALA A 227 -0.22 8.03 -15.97
CA ALA A 227 0.56 9.12 -16.51
C ALA A 227 1.62 9.52 -15.48
N LEU A 228 2.88 9.54 -15.91
CA LEU A 228 3.97 10.14 -15.15
C LEU A 228 4.40 11.43 -15.85
N PRO A 229 4.56 12.54 -15.10
CA PRO A 229 5.09 13.76 -15.69
C PRO A 229 6.51 13.53 -16.23
N ASP A 230 6.99 14.44 -17.07
CA ASP A 230 8.37 14.38 -17.58
C ASP A 230 9.41 14.61 -16.48
N LYS A 231 9.03 15.39 -15.46
CA LYS A 231 9.81 15.62 -14.25
C LYS A 231 8.94 15.37 -13.03
N VAL A 232 9.48 14.63 -12.06
CA VAL A 232 8.81 14.42 -10.77
C VAL A 232 8.85 15.72 -9.98
N SER A 233 7.66 16.14 -9.56
CA SER A 233 7.43 17.35 -8.77
C SER A 233 6.89 17.00 -7.39
N LYS A 234 6.12 15.92 -7.26
CA LYS A 234 5.48 15.58 -5.99
C LYS A 234 5.22 14.09 -5.86
N PHE A 235 5.56 13.49 -4.73
CA PHE A 235 5.19 12.11 -4.42
C PHE A 235 4.77 11.95 -2.95
N VAL A 236 4.05 10.87 -2.66
CA VAL A 236 3.58 10.56 -1.29
C VAL A 236 4.35 9.37 -0.74
N VAL A 237 4.77 9.46 0.52
CA VAL A 237 5.37 8.37 1.29
C VAL A 237 4.43 7.97 2.43
N MET A 238 4.21 6.66 2.57
CA MET A 238 3.32 6.07 3.56
C MET A 238 3.73 4.61 3.83
N THR A 239 3.46 4.04 4.99
CA THR A 239 3.84 2.65 5.30
C THR A 239 2.97 2.11 6.43
N ASP A 240 3.08 0.81 6.73
CA ASP A 240 2.41 0.20 7.87
C ASP A 240 0.89 0.39 7.77
N ILE A 241 0.34 0.01 6.62
CA ILE A 241 -1.11 0.06 6.38
C ILE A 241 -1.81 -1.13 7.04
N HIS A 242 -1.15 -2.30 7.10
CA HIS A 242 -1.68 -3.53 7.69
C HIS A 242 -3.10 -3.89 7.24
N ALA A 243 -3.34 -3.95 5.93
CA ALA A 243 -4.66 -4.18 5.32
C ALA A 243 -5.68 -3.04 5.57
N ASN A 244 -5.37 -1.96 6.28
CA ASN A 244 -6.34 -0.92 6.60
C ASN A 244 -6.52 0.13 5.49
N ASN A 245 -7.51 -0.05 4.63
CA ASN A 245 -7.78 0.86 3.51
C ASN A 245 -8.56 2.13 3.85
N LYS A 246 -8.82 2.38 5.14
CA LYS A 246 -9.57 3.57 5.57
C LYS A 246 -8.84 4.85 5.21
N PHE A 247 -7.52 4.86 5.28
CA PHE A 247 -6.73 6.08 5.07
C PHE A 247 -6.19 6.21 3.65
N THR A 248 -6.14 5.12 2.88
CA THR A 248 -5.80 5.20 1.46
C THR A 248 -6.87 5.93 0.65
N SER A 249 -8.14 5.91 1.09
CA SER A 249 -9.22 6.70 0.48
C SER A 249 -9.13 8.21 0.76
N ALA A 250 -8.41 8.61 1.81
CA ALA A 250 -8.21 10.02 2.17
C ALA A 250 -7.04 10.66 1.39
N LEU A 251 -6.38 9.89 0.53
CA LEU A 251 -5.35 10.39 -0.36
C LEU A 251 -6.03 11.18 -1.49
N GLY A 252 -5.59 12.43 -1.67
CA GLY A 252 -5.96 13.22 -2.86
C GLY A 252 -5.37 12.62 -4.14
N THR A 253 -5.44 13.37 -5.24
CA THR A 253 -4.85 12.96 -6.54
C THR A 253 -3.70 13.86 -6.99
N ASP A 254 -3.39 14.88 -6.18
CA ASP A 254 -2.34 15.88 -6.44
C ASP A 254 -0.95 15.37 -6.01
N PHE A 255 -0.48 14.35 -6.73
CA PHE A 255 0.88 13.81 -6.67
C PHE A 255 1.14 12.93 -7.90
N ASP A 256 2.41 12.66 -8.19
CA ASP A 256 2.83 11.92 -9.38
C ASP A 256 2.75 10.40 -9.15
N PHE A 257 3.25 9.93 -8.01
CA PHE A 257 3.24 8.52 -7.61
C PHE A 257 3.35 8.39 -6.08
N MET A 258 3.26 7.15 -5.59
CA MET A 258 3.42 6.81 -4.17
C MET A 258 4.60 5.89 -3.93
N VAL A 259 5.20 6.02 -2.75
CA VAL A 259 6.25 5.15 -2.22
C VAL A 259 5.75 4.55 -0.92
N PHE A 260 5.76 3.22 -0.83
CA PHE A 260 5.50 2.52 0.41
C PHE A 260 6.77 1.97 1.05
N CYS A 261 6.95 2.15 2.36
CA CYS A 261 8.13 1.69 3.08
C CYS A 261 8.00 0.27 3.67
N GLY A 262 6.85 -0.40 3.51
CA GLY A 262 6.62 -1.78 3.98
C GLY A 262 5.28 -1.95 4.70
N ASP A 263 5.02 -3.16 5.14
CA ASP A 263 3.89 -3.58 5.98
C ASP A 263 2.54 -3.13 5.43
N GLN A 264 2.33 -3.34 4.13
CA GLN A 264 1.02 -3.11 3.52
C GLN A 264 0.05 -4.23 3.91
N SER A 265 0.55 -5.43 4.19
CA SER A 265 -0.22 -6.54 4.72
C SER A 265 0.15 -6.81 6.17
N ASN A 266 -0.73 -7.45 6.93
CA ASN A 266 -0.40 -7.86 8.30
C ASN A 266 0.20 -9.28 8.37
N ASN A 267 -0.15 -10.15 7.44
CA ASN A 267 0.26 -11.55 7.39
C ASN A 267 0.90 -11.94 6.05
N GLY A 268 1.19 -10.99 5.16
CA GLY A 268 1.79 -11.29 3.86
C GLY A 268 0.84 -11.97 2.87
N THR A 269 -0.47 -11.94 3.15
CA THR A 269 -1.45 -12.59 2.27
C THR A 269 -1.84 -11.66 1.11
N ILE A 270 -2.13 -12.26 -0.05
CA ILE A 270 -2.60 -11.50 -1.22
C ILE A 270 -3.88 -10.76 -0.85
N ASN A 271 -4.86 -11.39 -0.22
CA ASN A 271 -6.13 -10.74 0.16
C ASN A 271 -5.95 -9.48 1.04
N GLU A 272 -5.01 -9.50 2.00
CA GLU A 272 -4.72 -8.32 2.83
C GLU A 272 -4.07 -7.21 2.01
N PHE A 273 -3.18 -7.58 1.09
CA PHE A 273 -2.62 -6.66 0.13
C PHE A 273 -3.75 -6.02 -0.70
N GLU A 274 -4.60 -6.81 -1.34
CA GLU A 274 -5.77 -6.31 -2.08
C GLU A 274 -6.61 -5.35 -1.25
N HIS A 275 -6.81 -5.67 0.04
CA HIS A 275 -7.57 -4.84 0.94
C HIS A 275 -6.94 -3.46 1.08
N SER A 276 -5.64 -3.36 1.37
CA SER A 276 -4.90 -2.09 1.53
C SER A 276 -5.04 -1.13 0.36
N PHE A 277 -5.07 -1.66 -0.86
CA PHE A 277 -5.08 -0.87 -2.08
C PHE A 277 -6.47 -0.62 -2.65
N LYS A 278 -7.53 -1.20 -2.06
CA LYS A 278 -8.90 -1.13 -2.57
C LYS A 278 -9.37 0.30 -2.91
N ASN A 279 -8.98 1.28 -2.09
CA ASN A 279 -9.39 2.67 -2.24
C ASN A 279 -8.24 3.60 -2.67
N LEU A 280 -7.11 3.03 -3.14
CA LEU A 280 -5.98 3.84 -3.54
C LEU A 280 -6.34 4.68 -4.78
N PRO A 281 -5.94 5.97 -4.83
CA PRO A 281 -5.96 6.74 -6.06
C PRO A 281 -5.26 5.97 -7.18
N GLN A 282 -5.75 6.14 -8.42
CA GLN A 282 -5.17 5.52 -9.61
C GLN A 282 -3.86 6.21 -10.01
N LYS A 283 -2.83 6.00 -9.18
CA LYS A 283 -1.49 6.55 -9.32
C LYS A 283 -0.48 5.41 -9.22
N PRO A 284 0.66 5.49 -9.92
CA PRO A 284 1.70 4.49 -9.78
C PRO A 284 2.21 4.38 -8.34
N VAL A 285 2.65 3.19 -7.97
CA VAL A 285 3.22 2.91 -6.65
C VAL A 285 4.58 2.23 -6.79
N ILE A 286 5.44 2.46 -5.83
CA ILE A 286 6.67 1.69 -5.59
C ILE A 286 6.62 1.24 -4.15
N MET A 287 7.16 0.09 -3.84
CA MET A 287 7.10 -0.40 -2.47
C MET A 287 8.34 -1.17 -2.04
N ALA A 288 8.75 -0.95 -0.80
CA ALA A 288 9.62 -1.83 -0.05
C ALA A 288 8.81 -3.00 0.52
N MET A 289 9.50 -4.08 0.84
CA MET A 289 8.97 -5.19 1.63
C MET A 289 9.14 -4.90 3.12
N GLY A 290 8.07 -5.04 3.91
CA GLY A 290 8.12 -5.03 5.37
C GLY A 290 8.21 -6.42 5.98
N ASN A 291 8.36 -6.50 7.31
CA ASN A 291 8.50 -7.78 8.01
C ASN A 291 7.18 -8.53 8.12
N HIS A 292 6.03 -7.85 8.04
CA HIS A 292 4.72 -8.48 7.94
C HIS A 292 4.46 -9.00 6.52
N ASP A 293 4.90 -8.28 5.50
CA ASP A 293 4.75 -8.70 4.10
C ASP A 293 5.53 -9.99 3.81
N ALA A 294 6.75 -10.09 4.36
CA ALA A 294 7.63 -11.22 4.17
C ALA A 294 7.14 -12.55 4.81
N ARG A 295 5.99 -12.55 5.51
CA ARG A 295 5.41 -13.75 6.17
C ARG A 295 4.67 -14.66 5.22
N GLY A 296 4.21 -14.14 4.09
CA GLY A 296 3.33 -14.85 3.17
C GLY A 296 3.86 -14.90 1.75
N LYS A 297 2.97 -14.71 0.78
CA LYS A 297 3.22 -14.83 -0.66
C LYS A 297 3.39 -13.45 -1.32
N PHE A 298 3.96 -12.51 -0.58
CA PHE A 298 4.10 -11.14 -1.04
C PHE A 298 5.14 -10.98 -2.16
N ASP A 299 6.06 -11.93 -2.29
CA ASP A 299 6.92 -12.10 -3.46
C ASP A 299 6.13 -12.20 -4.77
N GLN A 300 4.94 -12.83 -4.74
CA GLN A 300 4.03 -12.92 -5.89
C GLN A 300 3.44 -11.56 -6.29
N VAL A 301 3.42 -10.61 -5.36
CA VAL A 301 2.93 -9.25 -5.60
C VAL A 301 4.08 -8.35 -6.05
N MET A 302 5.21 -8.35 -5.33
CA MET A 302 6.37 -7.52 -5.68
C MET A 302 6.97 -7.87 -7.04
N GLN A 303 7.09 -9.18 -7.32
CA GLN A 303 7.70 -9.77 -8.52
C GLN A 303 9.05 -9.12 -8.88
N ARG A 304 9.87 -8.81 -7.87
CA ARG A 304 11.20 -8.22 -7.96
C ARG A 304 12.03 -8.59 -6.74
N ASP A 305 13.33 -8.37 -6.82
CA ASP A 305 14.24 -8.52 -5.68
C ASP A 305 13.85 -7.58 -4.53
N VAL A 306 14.11 -8.03 -3.29
CA VAL A 306 13.79 -7.24 -2.08
C VAL A 306 14.71 -6.04 -1.88
N ASN A 307 15.91 -6.09 -2.47
CA ASN A 307 16.83 -4.98 -2.59
C ASN A 307 16.87 -4.57 -4.06
N PHE A 308 16.46 -3.36 -4.40
CA PHE A 308 16.41 -2.92 -5.79
C PHE A 308 16.53 -1.40 -5.92
N TYR A 309 16.96 -0.95 -7.10
CA TYR A 309 16.96 0.46 -7.48
C TYR A 309 15.80 0.73 -8.44
N GLN A 310 15.09 1.84 -8.22
CA GLN A 310 14.04 2.31 -9.14
C GLN A 310 14.26 3.78 -9.43
N GLN A 311 14.44 4.11 -10.70
CA GLN A 311 14.44 5.49 -11.18
C GLN A 311 13.03 5.88 -11.64
N VAL A 312 12.60 7.09 -11.28
CA VAL A 312 11.39 7.73 -11.80
C VAL A 312 11.80 9.10 -12.30
N ARG A 313 12.00 9.24 -13.61
CA ARG A 313 12.49 10.48 -14.23
C ARG A 313 13.78 10.97 -13.56
N ASN A 314 13.74 12.14 -12.92
CA ASN A 314 14.85 12.82 -12.25
C ASN A 314 15.09 12.36 -10.80
N VAL A 315 14.33 11.39 -10.28
CA VAL A 315 14.51 10.87 -8.91
C VAL A 315 14.89 9.39 -8.93
N GLY A 316 15.80 9.00 -8.03
CA GLY A 316 16.23 7.62 -7.83
C GLY A 316 15.90 7.14 -6.43
N PHE A 317 15.52 5.87 -6.31
CA PHE A 317 15.18 5.24 -5.04
C PHE A 317 15.97 3.95 -4.87
N TYR A 318 16.68 3.83 -3.75
CA TYR A 318 17.26 2.57 -3.29
C TYR A 318 16.35 1.94 -2.24
N PHE A 319 15.74 0.81 -2.58
CA PHE A 319 14.95 0.01 -1.66
C PHE A 319 15.85 -1.07 -1.06
N ILE A 320 15.90 -1.14 0.27
CA ILE A 320 16.67 -2.15 0.98
C ILE A 320 15.80 -2.87 2.02
N PHE A 321 16.13 -4.14 2.24
CA PHE A 321 15.39 -5.03 3.12
C PHE A 321 16.36 -5.76 4.06
N ILE A 322 16.20 -5.49 5.36
CA ILE A 322 17.06 -6.05 6.41
C ILE A 322 16.31 -6.97 7.38
N GLN A 323 15.00 -7.16 7.21
CA GLN A 323 14.15 -7.80 8.22
C GLN A 323 13.11 -8.78 7.65
N LYS A 324 13.53 -10.03 7.44
CA LYS A 324 12.60 -11.17 7.33
C LYS A 324 12.36 -11.77 8.73
N GLY A 325 11.27 -11.37 9.38
CA GLY A 325 10.97 -11.76 10.78
C GLY A 325 11.80 -11.01 11.82
N THR A 326 11.65 -11.36 13.10
CA THR A 326 12.40 -10.78 14.21
C THR A 326 13.35 -11.80 14.84
N PRO A 327 14.58 -11.43 15.23
CA PRO A 327 15.21 -10.10 15.16
C PRO A 327 15.86 -9.78 13.79
N VAL A 328 16.26 -8.51 13.59
CA VAL A 328 17.19 -8.11 12.51
C VAL A 328 18.54 -8.79 12.74
N SER A 329 19.23 -9.21 11.67
CA SER A 329 20.57 -9.79 11.77
C SER A 329 21.62 -8.97 11.01
N ASP A 330 22.83 -8.88 11.55
CA ASP A 330 23.95 -8.16 10.94
C ASP A 330 24.24 -8.65 9.51
N LYS A 331 24.13 -9.96 9.26
CA LYS A 331 24.28 -10.51 7.90
C LYS A 331 23.29 -9.89 6.90
N LYS A 332 22.04 -9.64 7.28
CA LYS A 332 21.05 -9.00 6.40
C LYS A 332 21.37 -7.52 6.20
N VAL A 333 21.85 -6.85 7.24
CA VAL A 333 22.39 -5.48 7.17
C VAL A 333 23.53 -5.43 6.18
N ASP A 334 24.52 -6.32 6.28
CA ASP A 334 25.69 -6.36 5.39
C ASP A 334 25.29 -6.54 3.93
N ILE A 335 24.34 -7.44 3.64
CA ILE A 335 23.80 -7.65 2.29
C ILE A 335 23.15 -6.38 1.74
N ALA A 336 22.30 -5.71 2.54
CA ALA A 336 21.66 -4.46 2.14
C ALA A 336 22.68 -3.34 1.90
N MET A 337 23.67 -3.21 2.78
CA MET A 337 24.72 -2.21 2.65
C MET A 337 25.65 -2.49 1.47
N GLN A 338 25.91 -3.77 1.18
CA GLN A 338 26.67 -4.17 0.00
C GLN A 338 25.93 -3.82 -1.28
N PHE A 339 24.62 -4.11 -1.34
CA PHE A 339 23.77 -3.68 -2.45
C PHE A 339 23.86 -2.18 -2.71
N LEU A 340 23.77 -1.34 -1.66
CA LEU A 340 23.91 0.12 -1.81
C LEU A 340 25.28 0.52 -2.39
N ARG A 341 26.37 -0.05 -1.87
CA ARG A 341 27.73 0.23 -2.36
C ARG A 341 27.91 -0.16 -3.81
N ASP A 342 27.42 -1.34 -4.18
CA ASP A 342 27.59 -1.86 -5.54
C ASP A 342 26.73 -1.09 -6.56
N ASN A 343 25.58 -0.57 -6.14
CA ASN A 343 24.60 0.02 -7.05
C ASN A 343 24.49 1.54 -6.99
N ILE A 344 25.28 2.24 -6.15
CA ILE A 344 25.20 3.70 -6.03
C ILE A 344 25.44 4.42 -7.37
N HIS A 345 26.23 3.81 -8.26
CA HIS A 345 26.49 4.33 -9.61
C HIS A 345 25.24 4.44 -10.49
N LEU A 346 24.20 3.64 -10.24
CA LEU A 346 22.92 3.71 -10.97
C LEU A 346 22.22 5.06 -10.82
N SER A 347 22.57 5.83 -9.79
CA SER A 347 22.05 7.16 -9.53
C SER A 347 22.85 8.31 -10.17
N ALA A 348 23.90 8.03 -10.94
CA ALA A 348 24.79 9.06 -11.47
C ALA A 348 24.07 10.13 -12.34
N GLY A 349 22.93 9.79 -12.94
CA GLY A 349 22.15 10.68 -13.81
C GLY A 349 20.93 11.34 -13.17
N VAL A 350 20.64 11.10 -11.89
CA VAL A 350 19.44 11.66 -11.22
C VAL A 350 19.75 12.93 -10.42
N GLU A 351 18.72 13.74 -10.19
CA GLU A 351 18.82 14.99 -9.42
C GLU A 351 18.69 14.75 -7.92
N HIS A 352 17.88 13.77 -7.52
CA HIS A 352 17.61 13.45 -6.12
C HIS A 352 17.60 11.95 -5.90
N VAL A 353 18.25 11.52 -4.83
CA VAL A 353 18.29 10.12 -4.41
C VAL A 353 17.63 9.97 -3.05
N PHE A 354 16.82 8.94 -2.89
CA PHE A 354 16.18 8.57 -1.64
C PHE A 354 16.51 7.12 -1.30
N VAL A 355 16.64 6.82 -0.01
CA VAL A 355 16.76 5.44 0.49
C VAL A 355 15.45 5.06 1.18
N VAL A 356 14.95 3.87 0.91
CA VAL A 356 13.70 3.36 1.47
C VAL A 356 13.98 2.00 2.11
N VAL A 357 13.60 1.87 3.38
CA VAL A 357 13.77 0.65 4.18
C VAL A 357 12.59 0.53 5.12
N HIS A 358 12.12 -0.67 5.44
CA HIS A 358 11.02 -0.78 6.40
C HIS A 358 11.46 -0.51 7.83
N TYR A 359 12.57 -1.14 8.25
CA TYR A 359 13.03 -1.10 9.63
C TYR A 359 13.64 0.25 10.00
N PRO A 360 13.47 0.75 11.25
CA PRO A 360 13.89 2.09 11.63
C PRO A 360 15.41 2.27 11.59
N VAL A 361 15.85 3.39 11.01
CA VAL A 361 17.25 3.87 11.11
C VAL A 361 17.43 4.62 12.41
N TYR A 362 16.59 5.63 12.65
CA TYR A 362 16.44 6.30 13.93
C TYR A 362 15.04 6.08 14.45
N SER A 363 14.87 6.01 15.76
CA SER A 363 13.60 5.58 16.32
C SER A 363 13.31 6.26 17.64
N THR A 364 12.15 6.88 17.75
CA THR A 364 11.50 7.23 19.02
C THR A 364 10.45 6.20 19.45
N GLY A 365 10.26 5.14 18.66
CA GLY A 365 9.16 4.20 18.77
C GLY A 365 9.45 2.97 19.63
N TYR A 366 8.51 2.03 19.59
CA TYR A 366 8.52 0.86 20.47
C TYR A 366 9.52 -0.21 20.05
N PHE A 367 9.72 -0.44 18.76
CA PHE A 367 10.62 -1.47 18.28
C PHE A 367 12.07 -1.00 18.38
N GLY A 368 12.32 0.29 18.15
CA GLY A 368 13.65 0.87 18.26
C GLY A 368 14.47 0.71 16.99
N ALA A 369 15.57 1.45 16.94
CA ALA A 369 16.57 1.31 15.89
C ALA A 369 17.49 0.11 16.14
N HIS A 370 18.18 -0.34 15.08
CA HIS A 370 19.24 -1.34 15.17
C HIS A 370 20.61 -0.64 15.05
N PRO A 371 21.42 -0.55 16.12
CA PRO A 371 22.62 0.29 16.12
C PRO A 371 23.61 -0.03 14.99
N TYR A 372 23.85 -1.31 14.71
CA TYR A 372 24.75 -1.70 13.62
C TYR A 372 24.26 -1.27 12.24
N PHE A 373 22.94 -1.32 12.00
CA PHE A 373 22.35 -0.88 10.74
C PHE A 373 22.48 0.63 10.60
N SER A 374 22.07 1.35 11.65
CA SER A 374 22.09 2.81 11.71
C SER A 374 23.49 3.35 11.44
N LYS A 375 24.49 2.82 12.16
CA LYS A 375 25.90 3.21 11.99
C LYS A 375 26.43 2.85 10.60
N SER A 376 26.10 1.67 10.07
CA SER A 376 26.56 1.26 8.74
C SER A 376 25.97 2.15 7.65
N LEU A 377 24.70 2.54 7.78
CA LEU A 377 24.05 3.46 6.85
C LEU A 377 24.63 4.87 6.95
N GLU A 378 24.88 5.38 8.16
CA GLU A 378 25.55 6.68 8.35
C GLU A 378 26.92 6.74 7.66
N VAL A 379 27.76 5.71 7.84
CA VAL A 379 29.06 5.60 7.17
C VAL A 379 28.91 5.64 5.65
N PHE A 380 27.90 4.94 5.12
CA PHE A 380 27.62 4.97 3.68
C PHE A 380 27.16 6.36 3.22
N LEU A 381 26.28 7.02 3.96
CA LEU A 381 25.76 8.35 3.62
C LEU A 381 26.86 9.42 3.67
N ASP A 382 27.72 9.38 4.70
CA ASP A 382 28.84 10.31 4.84
C ASP A 382 29.86 10.14 3.70
N ALA A 383 30.09 8.91 3.24
CA ALA A 383 30.95 8.62 2.09
C ALA A 383 30.35 9.00 0.72
N ASN A 384 29.05 9.34 0.67
CA ASN A 384 28.30 9.63 -0.57
C ASN A 384 27.53 10.96 -0.48
N THR A 385 28.08 11.92 0.25
CA THR A 385 27.50 13.28 0.40
C THR A 385 27.31 14.00 -0.93
N ASP A 386 28.11 13.67 -1.94
CA ASP A 386 28.02 14.19 -3.32
C ASP A 386 26.87 13.57 -4.14
N LYS A 387 26.37 12.39 -3.75
CA LYS A 387 25.38 11.60 -4.51
C LYS A 387 23.95 12.10 -4.39
N LYS A 388 23.75 13.31 -3.85
CA LYS A 388 22.44 13.96 -3.74
C LYS A 388 21.43 13.05 -3.01
N ILE A 389 21.88 12.27 -2.03
CA ILE A 389 20.99 11.49 -1.15
C ILE A 389 20.32 12.48 -0.20
N ARG A 390 19.01 12.67 -0.40
CA ARG A 390 18.24 13.74 0.25
C ARG A 390 17.57 13.26 1.52
N SER A 391 17.02 12.06 1.50
CA SER A 391 16.33 11.49 2.66
C SER A 391 16.33 9.97 2.71
N VAL A 392 16.10 9.46 3.92
CA VAL A 392 15.80 8.06 4.19
C VAL A 392 14.37 7.96 4.73
N PHE A 393 13.54 7.11 4.13
CA PHE A 393 12.17 6.85 4.55
C PHE A 393 12.02 5.44 5.10
N TYR A 394 11.34 5.31 6.23
CA TYR A 394 11.08 4.02 6.88
C TYR A 394 9.77 3.99 7.68
N GLY A 395 9.50 2.88 8.37
CA GLY A 395 8.28 2.61 9.14
C GLY A 395 8.54 1.74 10.37
N HIS A 396 7.70 0.73 10.58
CA HIS A 396 7.79 -0.30 11.64
C HIS A 396 7.41 0.16 13.05
N ASP A 397 7.75 1.39 13.45
CA ASP A 397 7.60 1.84 14.83
C ASP A 397 6.18 2.26 15.25
N HIS A 398 5.28 2.38 14.28
CA HIS A 398 3.89 2.78 14.47
C HIS A 398 3.72 4.15 15.15
N ASN A 399 4.68 5.05 14.91
CA ASN A 399 4.59 6.48 15.15
C ASN A 399 5.17 7.23 13.95
N PHE A 400 4.87 8.52 13.82
CA PHE A 400 5.68 9.39 12.97
C PHE A 400 6.90 9.84 13.76
N ALA A 401 8.05 9.96 13.09
CA ALA A 401 9.23 10.64 13.62
C ALA A 401 10.03 11.30 12.48
N ALA A 402 10.59 12.47 12.74
CA ALA A 402 11.51 13.17 11.84
C ALA A 402 12.84 13.43 12.55
N PHE A 403 13.93 13.24 11.82
CA PHE A 403 15.28 13.53 12.27
C PHE A 403 16.06 14.23 11.16
N GLN A 404 17.10 14.97 11.53
CA GLN A 404 17.99 15.63 10.57
C GLN A 404 19.45 15.50 10.99
N ARG A 405 20.28 14.99 10.08
CA ARG A 405 21.73 14.85 10.25
C ARG A 405 22.43 15.23 8.95
N ASN A 406 23.46 16.07 9.00
CA ASN A 406 24.25 16.48 7.83
C ASN A 406 23.41 16.95 6.62
N ASN A 407 22.41 17.79 6.88
CA ASN A 407 21.42 18.25 5.88
C ASN A 407 20.59 17.12 5.23
N GLN A 408 20.60 15.89 5.74
CA GLN A 408 19.75 14.79 5.29
C GLN A 408 18.61 14.57 6.27
N TYR A 409 17.42 14.29 5.75
CA TYR A 409 16.26 13.99 6.56
C TYR A 409 16.02 12.48 6.69
N PHE A 410 15.57 12.07 7.86
CA PHE A 410 15.18 10.70 8.15
C PHE A 410 13.75 10.73 8.66
N PHE A 411 12.88 9.96 8.02
CA PHE A 411 11.45 9.97 8.36
C PHE A 411 10.98 8.55 8.67
N ASP A 412 10.54 8.36 9.90
CA ASP A 412 9.65 7.29 10.25
C ASP A 412 8.22 7.66 9.88
N THR A 413 7.63 6.88 8.98
CA THR A 413 6.30 7.07 8.43
C THR A 413 5.37 5.93 8.80
N GLY A 414 5.68 5.18 9.87
CA GLY A 414 5.02 3.96 10.37
C GLY A 414 3.52 4.05 10.72
N VAL A 415 2.83 5.12 10.34
CA VAL A 415 1.47 5.46 10.78
C VAL A 415 0.49 5.58 9.62
N GLY A 416 0.62 4.72 8.60
CA GLY A 416 -0.28 4.72 7.46
C GLY A 416 -1.65 4.09 7.73
N GLY A 417 -1.75 3.12 8.64
CA GLY A 417 -3.03 2.49 8.96
C GLY A 417 -3.02 1.41 10.04
N GLY A 418 -1.84 0.94 10.42
CA GLY A 418 -1.60 0.02 11.54
C GLY A 418 -2.07 0.56 12.88
N HIS A 419 -1.95 -0.25 13.92
CA HIS A 419 -2.27 0.23 15.26
C HIS A 419 -1.17 1.19 15.73
N ILE A 420 -1.53 2.41 16.15
CA ILE A 420 -0.55 3.34 16.74
C ILE A 420 -0.05 2.75 18.06
N THR A 421 1.27 2.65 18.21
CA THR A 421 1.86 2.10 19.44
C THR A 421 1.96 3.17 20.51
N MET A 422 1.06 3.09 21.50
CA MET A 422 1.04 3.99 22.65
C MET A 422 2.22 3.72 23.59
N MET A 423 3.29 4.49 23.46
CA MET A 423 4.55 4.30 24.20
C MET A 423 4.39 4.33 25.72
N ASN A 424 3.41 5.09 26.24
CA ASN A 424 3.10 5.18 27.67
C ASN A 424 2.38 3.94 28.25
N LYS A 425 1.81 3.07 27.41
CA LYS A 425 0.99 1.91 27.83
C LYS A 425 1.67 0.55 27.63
N THR A 426 2.82 0.49 26.97
CA THR A 426 3.49 -0.79 26.70
C THR A 426 4.34 -1.23 27.90
N LYS A 427 4.33 -2.54 28.21
CA LYS A 427 5.13 -3.10 29.32
C LYS A 427 6.64 -2.89 29.15
N ASN A 428 7.11 -2.90 27.90
CA ASN A 428 8.50 -2.64 27.53
C ASN A 428 8.79 -1.14 27.27
N GLY A 429 7.76 -0.29 27.29
CA GLY A 429 7.87 1.16 27.11
C GLY A 429 8.26 1.92 28.38
N LYS A 430 8.52 1.23 29.50
CA LYS A 430 8.88 1.89 30.77
C LYS A 430 10.10 2.81 30.63
N GLU A 431 11.05 2.44 29.77
CA GLU A 431 12.28 3.21 29.52
C GLU A 431 12.12 4.28 28.44
N ARG A 432 11.14 4.17 27.54
CA ARG A 432 10.92 5.10 26.42
C ARG A 432 9.52 5.70 26.46
N LYS A 433 9.09 6.12 27.65
CA LYS A 433 7.76 6.72 27.82
C LYS A 433 7.74 8.09 27.15
N TRP A 434 6.81 8.28 26.23
CA TRP A 434 6.48 9.62 25.78
C TRP A 434 5.63 10.30 26.86
N PRO A 435 6.01 11.50 27.32
CA PRO A 435 5.21 12.27 28.27
C PRO A 435 3.93 12.86 27.65
N SER A 436 3.83 12.86 26.31
CA SER A 436 2.73 13.44 25.52
C SER A 436 2.50 12.66 24.21
N ASP A 437 1.45 13.00 23.47
CA ASP A 437 1.16 12.42 22.14
C ASP A 437 2.10 12.93 21.04
N SER A 438 3.02 13.84 21.39
CA SER A 438 4.08 14.34 20.53
C SER A 438 5.38 14.55 21.30
N LEU A 439 6.51 14.49 20.58
CA LEU A 439 7.85 14.86 21.05
C LEU A 439 8.43 15.92 20.13
N HIS A 440 9.25 16.82 20.65
CA HIS A 440 9.84 17.92 19.89
C HIS A 440 11.27 18.21 20.34
N GLY A 441 12.11 18.61 19.38
CA GLY A 441 13.52 18.96 19.57
C GLY A 441 14.41 17.75 19.83
N PRO A 442 15.74 17.96 19.86
CA PRO A 442 16.68 16.90 20.19
C PRO A 442 16.36 16.24 21.54
N LEU A 443 16.50 14.92 21.58
CA LEU A 443 16.21 14.11 22.75
C LEU A 443 17.52 13.54 23.32
N VAL A 444 17.46 13.04 24.55
CA VAL A 444 18.61 12.38 25.21
C VAL A 444 18.45 10.87 25.11
N PRO A 445 19.39 10.13 24.49
CA PRO A 445 19.32 8.68 24.40
C PRO A 445 19.21 8.04 25.78
N ILE A 446 18.25 7.15 25.97
CA ILE A 446 18.03 6.45 27.25
C ILE A 446 18.66 5.05 27.23
N ASN A 447 18.75 4.45 26.04
CA ASN A 447 19.38 3.14 25.78
C ASN A 447 19.75 3.03 24.29
N ASP A 448 20.40 1.93 23.91
CA ASP A 448 20.89 1.68 22.55
C ASP A 448 19.78 1.62 21.48
N LYS A 449 18.51 1.41 21.88
CA LYS A 449 17.38 1.43 20.95
C LYS A 449 16.93 2.84 20.57
N CYS A 450 17.41 3.86 21.29
CA CYS A 450 17.15 5.28 21.07
C CYS A 450 18.19 5.93 20.14
N TYR A 451 18.73 5.18 19.17
CA TYR A 451 19.76 5.69 18.27
C TYR A 451 19.22 6.87 17.43
N GLY A 452 19.99 7.96 17.34
CA GLY A 452 19.64 9.18 16.60
C GLY A 452 18.78 10.19 17.37
N TYR A 453 18.57 10.03 18.68
CA TYR A 453 17.80 10.97 19.52
C TYR A 453 18.35 12.41 19.47
N GLU A 454 19.66 12.57 19.38
CA GLU A 454 20.35 13.86 19.24
C GLU A 454 20.02 14.57 17.92
N HIS A 455 19.53 13.83 16.92
CA HIS A 455 19.11 14.34 15.60
C HIS A 455 17.60 14.52 15.48
N HIS A 456 16.84 14.18 16.52
CA HIS A 456 15.38 14.22 16.51
C HIS A 456 14.85 15.65 16.35
N LEU A 457 13.81 15.80 15.53
CA LEU A 457 13.10 17.05 15.31
C LEU A 457 11.70 16.99 15.93
N ASP A 458 10.85 16.09 15.45
CA ASP A 458 9.46 15.98 15.88
C ASP A 458 8.96 14.53 15.72
N SER A 459 8.13 14.08 16.66
CA SER A 459 7.40 12.81 16.57
C SER A 459 5.94 12.96 16.98
N TRP A 460 5.04 12.15 16.39
CA TRP A 460 3.60 12.19 16.68
C TRP A 460 2.98 10.79 16.74
N LEU A 461 2.03 10.60 17.67
CA LEU A 461 1.18 9.40 17.80
C LEU A 461 -0.17 9.59 17.08
N LEU A 462 -0.14 9.80 15.77
CA LEU A 462 -1.33 9.96 14.93
C LEU A 462 -1.11 9.35 13.55
N TYR A 463 -2.19 9.10 12.81
CA TYR A 463 -2.13 8.65 11.42
C TYR A 463 -1.67 9.77 10.50
N SER A 464 -0.56 9.58 9.78
CA SER A 464 -0.03 10.60 8.86
C SER A 464 0.56 10.02 7.58
N ARG A 465 0.71 10.89 6.58
CA ARG A 465 1.51 10.67 5.38
C ARG A 465 2.54 11.78 5.22
N THR A 466 3.61 11.52 4.48
CA THR A 466 4.58 12.53 4.09
C THR A 466 4.44 12.82 2.60
N GLU A 467 4.12 14.06 2.24
CA GLU A 467 4.12 14.54 0.87
C GLU A 467 5.48 15.20 0.59
N VAL A 468 6.17 14.76 -0.45
CA VAL A 468 7.49 15.28 -0.83
C VAL A 468 7.32 16.13 -2.09
N GLU A 469 7.55 17.42 -1.97
CA GLU A 469 7.49 18.39 -3.06
C GLU A 469 8.91 18.79 -3.47
N ILE A 470 9.24 18.61 -4.74
CA ILE A 470 10.53 18.92 -5.34
C ILE A 470 10.35 20.19 -6.17
N ALA A 471 10.96 21.28 -5.71
CA ALA A 471 10.97 22.56 -6.39
C ALA A 471 12.39 22.93 -6.83
N ALA A 472 12.51 24.01 -7.61
CA ALA A 472 13.82 24.54 -7.99
C ALA A 472 14.58 25.00 -6.73
N GLY A 473 15.73 24.36 -6.45
CA GLY A 473 16.62 24.74 -5.35
C GLY A 473 16.21 24.27 -3.96
N LYS A 474 15.05 23.60 -3.81
CA LYS A 474 14.64 23.03 -2.52
C LYS A 474 13.75 21.80 -2.64
N ILE A 475 13.73 21.00 -1.57
CA ILE A 475 12.71 19.95 -1.34
C ILE A 475 11.95 20.30 -0.06
N VAL A 476 10.63 20.15 -0.12
CA VAL A 476 9.74 20.37 1.03
C VAL A 476 9.03 19.07 1.39
N TYR A 477 9.09 18.68 2.66
CA TYR A 477 8.45 17.50 3.21
C TYR A 477 7.27 17.92 4.07
N HIS A 478 6.04 17.77 3.57
CA HIS A 478 4.83 18.07 4.30
C HIS A 478 4.31 16.83 5.01
N VAL A 479 4.30 16.85 6.34
CA VAL A 479 3.66 15.80 7.15
C VAL A 479 2.20 16.17 7.34
N ARG A 480 1.30 15.32 6.87
CA ARG A 480 -0.14 15.58 6.89
C ARG A 480 -0.87 14.56 7.75
N ASP A 481 -1.76 15.04 8.61
CA ASP A 481 -2.72 14.22 9.37
C ASP A 481 -3.71 13.57 8.39
N LEU A 482 -3.78 12.24 8.38
CA LEU A 482 -4.66 11.48 7.47
C LEU A 482 -6.15 11.58 7.84
N VAL A 483 -6.48 11.92 9.09
CA VAL A 483 -7.86 12.07 9.56
C VAL A 483 -8.38 13.47 9.26
N ARG A 484 -7.54 14.49 9.47
CA ARG A 484 -7.93 15.90 9.35
C ARG A 484 -7.58 16.51 7.99
N ASP A 485 -6.73 15.84 7.21
CA ASP A 485 -6.14 16.32 5.96
C ASP A 485 -5.39 17.68 6.09
N THR A 486 -4.92 17.97 7.30
CA THR A 486 -4.18 19.21 7.61
C THR A 486 -2.67 18.95 7.68
N ILE A 487 -1.88 19.88 7.14
CA ILE A 487 -0.41 19.87 7.31
C ILE A 487 -0.09 20.11 8.79
N LEU A 488 0.62 19.17 9.39
CA LEU A 488 1.11 19.24 10.77
C LEU A 488 2.42 20.01 10.84
N LYS A 489 3.33 19.69 9.91
CA LYS A 489 4.67 20.27 9.84
C LYS A 489 5.19 20.22 8.42
N SER A 490 6.03 21.20 8.06
CA SER A 490 6.80 21.18 6.83
C SER A 490 8.28 21.29 7.17
N TYR A 491 9.10 20.46 6.54
CA TYR A 491 10.56 20.54 6.62
C TYR A 491 11.10 20.97 5.26
N GLU A 492 12.05 21.89 5.23
CA GLU A 492 12.62 22.41 4.00
C GLU A 492 14.11 22.05 3.93
N GLN A 493 14.51 21.44 2.82
CA GLN A 493 15.91 21.13 2.50
C GLN A 493 16.35 22.01 1.33
N ILE A 494 17.33 22.88 1.58
CA ILE A 494 17.97 23.66 0.51
C ILE A 494 19.00 22.77 -0.21
N LEU A 495 18.98 22.80 -1.55
CA LEU A 495 19.62 21.79 -2.41
C LEU A 495 21.06 22.05 -2.82
#